data_AF-A0A515A7Y8-F1
#
_entry.id   AF-A0A515A7Y8-F1
#
_cell.length_a   1.000
_cell.length_b   1.000
_cell.length_c   1.000
_cell.angle_alpha   90.00
_cell.angle_beta   90.00
_cell.angle_gamma   90.00
#
_symmetry.space_group_name_H-M   'P 1'
#
loop_
_entity.id
_entity.type
_entity.pdbx_description
1 polymer ?
#
loop_
_entity_poly.entity_id
_entity_poly.type
_entity_poly.pdbx_seq_one_letter_code
_entity_poly.pdbx_strand_id
1 'polypeptide(L)'
;MSSSPSPLQNSISFLFFLILYIPFNIFFMVVAAVLFSLINRLLHLHFPIWILAVAAALLVFVIRSTFISTSSDDPTLYYIMTLVINLLVVSLMVTLTGISNLIFSSGPSIAFSFEKPQLITTIIYVTVTGFFAMQPLISDAKGYIDDSKNEKKLRDLKELIDTNNIEAFTEANDSNVELWKVKLIDEQQSLLEYLVAQDKVDMVNLLTKRHKELFTYTFSWDIKSLAMIQMLIENGMNPDQVIQELTVYNKTELVKIVVEKYHPKFTSSVSYITTNILHFNNDKLLDYLIENGLAKDLAQSNETLYWLGEKKDTTAIYHLIKKGFAIDTADNRLIYRAIYNNNLPFLKFLFTYPFNVNAFSDEYTNLENAITGNHKEIFDFLLTQDPDVKTLHSTKLNGETNALLIAERYKQTEMLEKLKRYAAKN
;
A
#
# COMPACT_ATOMS: atom_id res chain seq x y z
N MET A 1 -1.97 -6.32 -3.47
CA MET A 1 -1.13 -7.51 -3.67
C MET A 1 0.30 -7.17 -3.30
N SER A 2 0.75 -7.50 -2.09
CA SER A 2 2.17 -7.48 -1.72
C SER A 2 2.77 -8.83 -2.11
N SER A 3 3.61 -8.86 -3.14
CA SER A 3 4.26 -10.08 -3.60
C SER A 3 5.22 -10.60 -2.53
N SER A 4 5.02 -11.84 -2.08
CA SER A 4 5.99 -12.54 -1.23
C SER A 4 7.37 -12.55 -1.89
N PRO A 5 8.47 -12.27 -1.15
CA PRO A 5 9.81 -12.27 -1.71
C PRO A 5 10.14 -13.63 -2.33
N SER A 6 10.72 -13.59 -3.53
CA SER A 6 11.05 -14.80 -4.27
C SER A 6 12.11 -15.63 -3.53
N PRO A 7 12.13 -16.97 -3.66
CA PRO A 7 13.17 -17.83 -3.09
C PRO A 7 14.60 -17.40 -3.47
N LEU A 8 14.75 -16.73 -4.62
CA LEU A 8 16.01 -16.18 -5.09
C LEU A 8 16.47 -14.98 -4.24
N GLN A 9 15.54 -14.12 -3.82
CA GLN A 9 15.82 -12.95 -2.98
C GLN A 9 16.29 -13.36 -1.58
N ASN A 10 15.69 -14.41 -1.02
CA ASN A 10 16.13 -15.01 0.25
C ASN A 10 17.54 -15.63 0.11
N SER A 11 17.81 -16.30 -1.01
CA SER A 11 19.12 -16.89 -1.30
C SER A 11 20.22 -15.83 -1.47
N ILE A 12 19.91 -14.70 -2.10
CA ILE A 12 20.84 -13.56 -2.29
C ILE A 12 21.12 -12.88 -0.94
N SER A 13 20.09 -12.68 -0.12
CA SER A 13 20.24 -12.07 1.22
C SER A 13 21.12 -12.94 2.13
N PHE A 14 20.95 -14.26 2.06
CA PHE A 14 21.79 -15.22 2.77
C PHE A 14 23.26 -15.14 2.34
N LEU A 15 23.52 -15.10 1.03
CA LEU A 15 24.87 -15.06 0.47
C LEU A 15 25.56 -13.72 0.79
N PHE A 16 24.81 -12.62 0.79
CA PHE A 16 25.29 -11.30 1.22
C PHE A 16 25.70 -11.31 2.70
N PHE A 17 24.87 -11.90 3.57
CA PHE A 17 25.19 -12.04 4.99
C PHE A 17 26.47 -12.86 5.21
N LEU A 18 26.62 -13.99 4.51
CA LEU A 18 27.78 -14.86 4.70
C LEU A 18 29.08 -14.23 4.20
N ILE A 19 29.05 -13.55 3.04
CA ILE A 19 30.25 -13.01 2.38
C ILE A 19 30.67 -11.66 2.94
N LEU A 20 29.73 -10.78 3.28
CA LEU A 20 30.06 -9.41 3.70
C LEU A 20 29.96 -9.23 5.21
N TYR A 21 28.90 -9.75 5.83
CA TYR A 21 28.65 -9.46 7.25
C TYR A 21 29.63 -10.19 8.18
N ILE A 22 29.93 -11.47 7.91
CA ILE A 22 30.86 -12.24 8.75
C ILE A 22 32.28 -11.64 8.71
N PRO A 23 32.90 -11.37 7.55
CA PRO A 23 34.23 -10.77 7.52
C PRO A 23 34.26 -9.35 8.09
N PHE A 24 33.20 -8.57 7.90
CA PHE A 24 33.08 -7.23 8.47
C PHE A 24 33.10 -7.25 10.00
N ASN A 25 32.34 -8.16 10.63
CA ASN A 25 32.36 -8.29 12.09
C ASN A 25 33.69 -8.80 12.62
N ILE A 26 34.31 -9.76 11.92
CA ILE A 26 35.66 -10.25 12.27
C ILE A 26 36.66 -9.08 12.22
N PHE A 27 36.62 -8.27 11.16
CA PHE A 27 37.48 -7.10 11.03
C PHE A 27 37.29 -6.11 12.19
N PHE A 28 36.04 -5.76 12.53
CA PHE A 28 35.76 -4.84 13.64
C PHE A 28 36.17 -5.42 15.00
N MET A 29 35.98 -6.72 15.24
CA MET A 29 36.45 -7.36 16.46
C MET A 29 37.98 -7.30 16.57
N VAL A 30 38.71 -7.52 15.48
CA VAL A 30 40.17 -7.41 15.46
C VAL A 30 40.62 -5.97 15.70
N VAL A 31 40.01 -4.99 15.02
CA VAL A 31 40.31 -3.57 15.19
C VAL A 31 40.02 -3.11 16.62
N ALA A 32 38.89 -3.49 17.20
CA ALA A 32 38.54 -3.18 18.59
C ALA A 32 39.54 -3.80 19.57
N ALA A 33 39.92 -5.07 19.36
CA ALA A 33 40.91 -5.75 20.20
C ALA A 33 42.29 -5.06 20.13
N VAL A 34 42.71 -4.62 18.94
CA VAL A 34 43.98 -3.91 18.73
C VAL A 34 43.95 -2.51 19.36
N LEU A 35 42.93 -1.70 19.06
CA LEU A 35 42.76 -0.37 19.64
C LEU A 35 42.73 -0.43 21.16
N PHE A 36 42.03 -1.41 21.72
CA PHE A 36 41.91 -1.52 23.16
C PHE A 36 43.17 -2.07 23.81
N SER A 37 43.88 -3.03 23.19
CA SER A 37 45.23 -3.43 23.64
C SER A 37 46.16 -2.23 23.70
N LEU A 38 46.06 -1.34 22.71
CA LEU A 38 46.81 -0.09 22.67
C LEU A 38 46.41 0.86 23.81
N ILE A 39 45.11 1.09 24.03
CA ILE A 39 44.59 1.91 25.13
C ILE A 39 44.99 1.34 26.50
N ASN A 40 44.89 0.03 26.69
CA ASN A 40 45.24 -0.64 27.94
C ASN A 40 46.73 -0.46 28.26
N ARG A 41 47.59 -0.55 27.23
CA ARG A 41 49.02 -0.28 27.35
C ARG A 41 49.33 1.20 27.61
N LEU A 42 48.58 2.10 26.99
CA LEU A 42 48.80 3.55 27.05
C LEU A 42 48.30 4.16 28.37
N LEU A 43 47.23 3.59 28.95
CA LEU A 43 46.62 4.03 30.21
C LEU A 43 47.05 3.19 31.42
N HIS A 44 47.93 2.21 31.24
CA HIS A 44 48.35 1.25 32.27
C HIS A 44 47.19 0.56 33.01
N LEU A 45 46.07 0.38 32.33
CA LEU A 45 44.92 -0.31 32.90
C LEU A 45 45.25 -1.82 32.97
N HIS A 46 45.00 -2.44 34.12
CA HIS A 46 45.29 -3.87 34.33
C HIS A 46 44.02 -4.70 34.13
N PHE A 47 43.23 -4.40 33.09
CA PHE A 47 42.02 -5.17 32.85
C PHE A 47 42.38 -6.58 32.34
N PRO A 48 41.81 -7.65 32.93
CA PRO A 48 41.92 -8.98 32.38
C PRO A 48 41.31 -9.03 30.98
N ILE A 49 42.07 -9.52 30.01
CA ILE A 49 41.69 -9.60 28.58
C ILE A 49 40.31 -10.28 28.38
N TRP A 50 39.90 -11.17 29.28
CA TRP A 50 38.61 -11.88 29.20
C TRP A 50 37.40 -10.97 29.46
N ILE A 51 37.49 -9.97 30.34
CA ILE A 51 36.38 -9.01 30.60
C ILE A 51 36.08 -8.23 29.31
N LEU A 52 37.12 -7.94 28.55
CA LEU A 52 37.02 -7.19 27.32
C LEU A 52 36.42 -8.02 26.18
N ALA A 53 36.80 -9.30 26.08
CA ALA A 53 36.20 -10.22 25.12
C ALA A 53 34.69 -10.38 25.38
N VAL A 54 34.28 -10.44 26.65
CA VAL A 54 32.87 -10.48 27.06
C VAL A 54 32.15 -9.18 26.70
N ALA A 55 32.76 -8.01 26.95
CA ALA A 55 32.16 -6.72 26.59
C ALA A 55 32.00 -6.54 25.08
N ALA A 56 32.98 -6.96 24.28
CA ALA A 56 32.90 -6.91 22.81
C ALA A 56 31.83 -7.89 22.28
N ALA A 57 31.73 -9.09 22.83
CA ALA A 57 30.69 -10.05 22.47
C ALA A 57 29.28 -9.52 22.80
N LEU A 58 29.11 -8.88 23.96
CA LEU A 58 27.86 -8.24 24.35
C LEU A 58 27.52 -7.06 23.44
N LEU A 59 28.50 -6.24 23.03
CA LEU A 59 28.30 -5.12 22.11
C LEU A 59 27.86 -5.60 20.72
N VAL A 60 28.52 -6.63 20.17
CA VAL A 60 28.13 -7.25 18.89
C VAL A 60 26.73 -7.84 18.99
N PHE A 61 26.38 -8.47 20.12
CA PHE A 61 25.04 -8.99 20.36
C PHE A 61 23.97 -7.88 20.40
N VAL A 62 24.23 -6.77 21.10
CA VAL A 62 23.31 -5.62 21.16
C VAL A 62 23.11 -4.98 19.79
N ILE A 63 24.20 -4.72 19.05
CA ILE A 63 24.13 -4.14 17.70
C ILE A 63 23.36 -5.07 16.77
N ARG A 64 23.61 -6.38 16.83
CA ARG A 64 22.91 -7.41 16.05
C ARG A 64 21.43 -7.50 16.38
N SER A 65 21.05 -7.46 17.66
CA SER A 65 19.64 -7.46 18.08
C SER A 65 18.91 -6.20 17.60
N THR A 66 19.60 -5.06 17.55
CA THR A 66 19.01 -3.78 17.15
C THR A 66 18.77 -3.75 15.65
N PHE A 67 19.73 -4.23 14.85
CA PHE A 67 19.67 -4.18 13.38
C PHE A 67 18.72 -5.22 12.76
N ILE A 68 18.33 -6.26 13.50
CA ILE A 68 17.59 -7.40 12.95
C ILE A 68 16.10 -7.40 13.31
N SER A 69 15.69 -6.60 14.31
CA SER A 69 14.26 -6.32 14.58
C SER A 69 13.50 -5.72 13.37
N THR A 70 14.22 -5.35 12.30
CA THR A 70 13.72 -4.67 11.13
C THR A 70 13.73 -5.49 9.82
N SER A 71 14.18 -6.76 9.80
CA SER A 71 14.62 -7.37 8.51
C SER A 71 14.14 -8.80 8.12
N SER A 72 13.29 -9.52 8.87
CA SER A 72 12.83 -10.86 8.39
C SER A 72 11.43 -11.23 8.86
N ASP A 73 10.58 -11.66 7.90
CA ASP A 73 9.23 -12.20 8.15
C ASP A 73 9.23 -13.70 8.51
N ASP A 74 10.35 -14.43 8.34
CA ASP A 74 10.47 -15.84 8.75
C ASP A 74 11.39 -15.96 9.99
N PRO A 75 10.82 -16.27 11.17
CA PRO A 75 11.57 -16.37 12.41
C PRO A 75 12.41 -17.66 12.51
N THR A 76 12.07 -18.73 11.79
CA THR A 76 12.66 -20.07 11.99
C THR A 76 14.10 -20.15 11.47
N LEU A 77 14.33 -19.70 10.23
CA LEU A 77 15.66 -19.67 9.60
C LEU A 77 16.62 -18.79 10.40
N TYR A 78 16.08 -17.71 10.98
CA TYR A 78 16.81 -16.76 11.81
C TYR A 78 17.40 -17.40 13.07
N TYR A 79 16.65 -18.29 13.76
CA TYR A 79 17.14 -18.95 14.96
C TYR A 79 18.22 -19.98 14.66
N ILE A 80 18.05 -20.76 13.59
CA ILE A 80 19.05 -21.73 13.15
C ILE A 80 20.37 -21.02 12.83
N MET A 81 20.33 -19.91 12.08
CA MET A 81 21.53 -19.14 11.77
C MET A 81 22.18 -18.54 13.02
N THR A 82 21.39 -18.04 13.97
CA THR A 82 21.91 -17.47 15.22
C THR A 82 22.61 -18.50 16.08
N LEU A 83 22.04 -19.71 16.19
CA LEU A 83 22.67 -20.84 16.87
C LEU A 83 24.01 -21.21 16.21
N VAL A 84 24.02 -21.32 14.87
CA VAL A 84 25.22 -21.68 14.09
C VAL A 84 26.33 -20.65 14.27
N ILE A 85 26.01 -19.36 14.18
CA ILE A 85 26.99 -18.27 14.36
C ILE A 85 27.56 -18.29 15.77
N ASN A 86 26.72 -18.48 16.79
CA ASN A 86 27.19 -18.53 18.17
C ASN A 86 28.09 -19.75 18.42
N LEU A 87 27.77 -20.92 17.85
CA LEU A 87 28.63 -22.11 17.92
C LEU A 87 29.96 -21.88 17.20
N LEU A 88 29.96 -21.21 16.05
CA LEU A 88 31.18 -20.83 15.33
C LEU A 88 32.05 -19.88 16.15
N VAL A 89 31.47 -18.86 16.77
CA VAL A 89 32.20 -17.91 17.62
C VAL A 89 32.82 -18.63 18.82
N VAL A 90 32.07 -19.50 19.50
CA VAL A 90 32.61 -20.31 20.60
C VAL A 90 33.75 -21.19 20.13
N SER A 91 33.58 -21.90 19.01
CA SER A 91 34.63 -22.74 18.44
C SER A 91 35.89 -21.93 18.12
N LEU A 92 35.74 -20.76 17.48
CA LEU A 92 36.85 -19.89 17.14
C LEU A 92 37.59 -19.40 18.39
N MET A 93 36.86 -19.01 19.45
CA MET A 93 37.45 -18.57 20.72
C MET A 93 38.24 -19.69 21.38
N VAL A 94 37.72 -20.92 21.38
CA VAL A 94 38.44 -22.10 21.91
C VAL A 94 39.71 -22.37 21.09
N THR A 95 39.61 -22.36 19.76
CA THR A 95 40.77 -22.58 18.87
C THR A 95 41.84 -21.52 19.04
N LEU A 96 41.47 -20.23 19.05
CA LEU A 96 42.42 -19.13 19.25
C LEU A 96 43.10 -19.19 20.63
N THR A 97 42.36 -19.57 21.67
CA THR A 97 42.92 -19.75 23.02
C THR A 97 43.92 -20.92 23.03
N GLY A 98 43.59 -22.04 22.38
CA GLY A 98 44.48 -23.19 22.23
C GLY A 98 45.77 -22.86 21.47
N ILE A 99 45.65 -22.13 20.35
CA ILE A 99 46.80 -21.69 19.55
C ILE A 99 47.67 -20.71 20.34
N SER A 100 47.06 -19.75 21.04
CA SER A 100 47.80 -18.81 21.90
C SER A 100 48.62 -19.56 22.95
N ASN A 101 48.03 -20.53 23.63
CA ASN A 101 48.76 -21.35 24.60
C ASN A 101 49.92 -22.11 23.97
N LEU A 102 49.75 -22.63 22.74
CA LEU A 102 50.79 -23.38 22.03
C LEU A 102 51.95 -22.50 21.56
N ILE A 103 51.66 -21.27 21.12
CA ILE A 103 52.69 -20.32 20.64
C ILE A 103 53.47 -19.72 21.80
N PHE A 104 52.82 -19.44 22.94
CA PHE A 104 53.44 -18.77 24.07
C PHE A 104 53.94 -19.72 25.17
N SER A 105 53.87 -21.05 25.00
CA SER A 105 54.31 -22.03 26.02
C SER A 105 55.82 -22.27 26.09
N SER A 106 56.65 -21.63 25.26
CA SER A 106 58.11 -21.87 25.25
C SER A 106 58.88 -20.87 26.11
N GLY A 107 58.58 -20.83 27.42
CA GLY A 107 59.37 -20.11 28.42
C GLY A 107 59.24 -20.76 29.80
N PRO A 108 60.32 -20.87 30.59
CA PRO A 108 60.28 -21.58 31.87
C PRO A 108 59.45 -20.83 32.92
N SER A 109 58.37 -21.48 33.33
CA SER A 109 57.68 -21.38 34.62
C SER A 109 57.57 -19.98 35.26
N ILE A 110 56.51 -19.27 34.91
CA ILE A 110 55.72 -18.56 35.92
C ILE A 110 54.39 -19.29 35.95
N ALA A 111 54.08 -19.92 37.09
CA ALA A 111 52.84 -20.66 37.31
C ALA A 111 51.65 -19.69 37.26
N PHE A 112 51.18 -19.38 36.06
CA PHE A 112 49.91 -18.70 35.85
C PHE A 112 48.82 -19.77 35.86
N SER A 113 48.27 -20.04 37.05
CA SER A 113 47.19 -21.01 37.25
C SER A 113 45.88 -20.48 36.67
N PHE A 114 45.72 -20.64 35.36
CA PHE A 114 44.44 -20.49 34.67
C PHE A 114 43.63 -21.78 34.81
N GLU A 115 43.01 -22.04 35.97
CA GLU A 115 42.20 -23.27 36.10
C GLU A 115 40.74 -23.08 36.52
N LYS A 116 40.28 -21.88 36.91
CA LYS A 116 38.87 -21.71 37.39
C LYS A 116 38.07 -20.61 36.70
N PRO A 117 38.61 -19.40 36.46
CA PRO A 117 37.79 -18.30 35.93
C PRO A 117 37.34 -18.49 34.47
N GLN A 118 38.19 -19.09 33.62
CA GLN A 118 37.87 -19.32 32.21
C GLN A 118 36.79 -20.38 32.03
N LEU A 119 36.86 -21.49 32.79
CA LEU A 119 35.83 -22.53 32.76
C LEU A 119 34.48 -21.97 33.21
N ILE A 120 34.46 -21.17 34.29
CA ILE A 120 33.26 -20.50 34.78
C ILE A 120 32.70 -19.54 33.71
N THR A 121 33.57 -18.76 33.04
CA THR A 121 33.15 -17.83 31.98
C THR A 121 32.55 -18.58 30.78
N THR A 122 33.15 -19.70 30.37
CA THR A 122 32.62 -20.54 29.29
C THR A 122 31.28 -21.16 29.66
N ILE A 123 31.13 -21.67 30.89
CA ILE A 123 29.87 -22.26 31.37
C ILE A 123 28.76 -21.20 31.43
N ILE A 124 29.05 -20.01 31.97
CA ILE A 124 28.09 -18.90 32.01
C ILE A 124 27.71 -18.49 30.59
N TYR A 125 28.69 -18.31 29.70
CA TYR A 125 28.43 -17.94 28.30
C TYR A 125 27.57 -18.98 27.57
N VAL A 126 27.88 -20.27 27.69
CA VAL A 126 27.11 -21.36 27.06
C VAL A 126 25.69 -21.44 27.64
N THR A 127 25.54 -21.31 28.96
CA THR A 127 24.22 -21.39 29.62
C THR A 127 23.34 -20.20 29.23
N VAL A 128 23.88 -18.98 29.27
CA VAL A 128 23.17 -17.76 28.89
C VAL A 128 22.82 -17.78 27.40
N THR A 129 23.77 -18.16 26.55
CA THR A 129 23.53 -18.28 25.10
C THR A 129 22.50 -19.36 24.79
N GLY A 130 22.55 -20.51 25.47
CA GLY A 130 21.57 -21.60 25.32
C GLY A 130 20.17 -21.18 25.78
N PHE A 131 20.06 -20.49 26.90
CA PHE A 131 18.78 -19.96 27.39
C PHE A 131 18.17 -18.95 26.40
N PHE A 132 18.96 -18.00 25.92
CA PHE A 132 18.50 -17.01 24.93
C PHE A 132 18.26 -17.61 23.54
N ALA A 133 18.93 -18.71 23.18
CA ALA A 133 18.62 -19.46 21.97
C ALA A 133 17.30 -20.25 22.09
N MET A 134 16.90 -20.65 23.31
CA MET A 134 15.65 -21.36 23.56
C MET A 134 14.45 -20.44 23.81
N GLN A 135 14.65 -19.21 24.28
CA GLN A 135 13.56 -18.27 24.54
C GLN A 135 12.61 -18.07 23.33
N PRO A 136 13.11 -17.96 22.09
CA PRO A 136 12.25 -17.82 20.93
C PRO A 136 11.53 -19.12 20.57
N LEU A 137 12.14 -20.29 20.74
CA LEU A 137 11.45 -21.57 20.54
C LEU A 137 10.24 -21.72 21.49
N ILE A 138 10.35 -21.18 22.72
CA ILE A 138 9.26 -21.18 23.69
C ILE A 138 8.19 -20.14 23.32
N SER A 139 8.60 -18.97 22.81
CA SER A 139 7.68 -17.93 22.31
C SER A 139 6.92 -18.37 21.06
N ASP A 140 7.64 -18.98 20.11
CA ASP A 140 7.12 -19.52 18.86
C ASP A 140 6.25 -20.74 19.11
N ALA A 141 6.56 -21.59 20.09
CA ALA A 141 5.67 -22.68 20.46
C ALA A 141 4.32 -22.15 20.97
N LYS A 142 4.31 -21.02 21.70
CA LYS A 142 3.06 -20.39 22.13
C LYS A 142 2.31 -19.76 20.95
N GLY A 143 3.01 -19.05 20.07
CA GLY A 143 2.45 -18.51 18.82
C GLY A 143 1.88 -19.62 17.93
N TYR A 144 2.64 -20.68 17.69
CA TYR A 144 2.24 -21.84 16.89
C TYR A 144 1.05 -22.60 17.47
N ILE A 145 0.96 -22.74 18.80
CA ILE A 145 -0.20 -23.36 19.45
C ILE A 145 -1.45 -22.47 19.31
N ASP A 146 -1.30 -21.16 19.45
CA ASP A 146 -2.41 -20.21 19.27
C ASP A 146 -2.83 -20.13 17.79
N ASP A 147 -1.87 -20.14 16.86
CA ASP A 147 -2.11 -20.17 15.41
C ASP A 147 -2.76 -21.47 14.98
N SER A 148 -2.31 -22.63 15.47
CA SER A 148 -2.92 -23.93 15.16
C SER A 148 -4.34 -24.05 15.72
N LYS A 149 -4.60 -23.52 16.93
CA LYS A 149 -5.95 -23.45 17.49
C LYS A 149 -6.84 -22.51 16.68
N ASN A 150 -6.31 -21.39 16.23
CA ASN A 150 -7.02 -20.46 15.37
C ASN A 150 -7.30 -21.10 14.02
N GLU A 151 -6.33 -21.78 13.42
CA GLU A 151 -6.49 -22.48 12.14
C GLU A 151 -7.58 -23.55 12.23
N LYS A 152 -7.55 -24.38 13.30
CA LYS A 152 -8.61 -25.35 13.53
C LYS A 152 -9.98 -24.67 13.62
N LYS A 153 -10.12 -23.60 14.42
CA LYS A 153 -11.38 -22.85 14.53
C LYS A 153 -11.85 -22.31 13.18
N LEU A 154 -10.94 -21.82 12.34
CA LEU A 154 -11.26 -21.32 11.00
C LEU A 154 -11.70 -22.44 10.06
N ARG A 155 -11.08 -23.62 10.14
CA ARG A 155 -11.51 -24.82 9.39
C ARG A 155 -12.89 -25.28 9.85
N ASP A 156 -13.11 -25.38 11.16
CA ASP A 156 -14.40 -25.74 11.75
C ASP A 156 -15.46 -24.73 11.28
N LEU A 157 -15.17 -23.42 11.32
CA LEU A 157 -16.08 -22.39 10.83
C LEU A 157 -16.39 -22.55 9.33
N LYS A 158 -15.39 -22.84 8.49
CA LYS A 158 -15.59 -23.10 7.06
C LYS A 158 -16.47 -24.32 6.83
N GLU A 159 -16.26 -25.40 7.57
CA GLU A 159 -17.11 -26.59 7.52
C GLU A 159 -18.57 -26.27 7.90
N LEU A 160 -18.80 -25.45 8.93
CA LEU A 160 -20.15 -25.00 9.30
C LEU A 160 -20.83 -24.23 8.15
N ILE A 161 -20.08 -23.40 7.43
CA ILE A 161 -20.58 -22.62 6.29
C ILE A 161 -20.91 -23.52 5.10
N ASP A 162 -20.00 -24.45 4.77
CA ASP A 162 -20.15 -25.40 3.67
C ASP A 162 -21.34 -26.33 3.90
N THR A 163 -21.51 -26.80 5.14
CA THR A 163 -22.65 -27.64 5.57
C THR A 163 -23.94 -26.86 5.83
N ASN A 164 -23.89 -25.52 5.77
CA ASN A 164 -25.01 -24.62 6.06
C ASN A 164 -25.64 -24.83 7.46
N ASN A 165 -24.83 -25.15 8.46
CA ASN A 165 -25.27 -25.40 9.84
C ASN A 165 -25.48 -24.07 10.59
N ILE A 166 -26.69 -23.50 10.47
CA ILE A 166 -27.05 -22.19 11.03
C ILE A 166 -27.00 -22.16 12.57
N GLU A 167 -27.39 -23.24 13.24
CA GLU A 167 -27.44 -23.29 14.71
C GLU A 167 -26.04 -23.21 15.31
N ALA A 168 -25.12 -24.05 14.83
CA ALA A 168 -23.72 -24.02 15.26
C ALA A 168 -23.02 -22.71 14.86
N PHE A 169 -23.34 -22.15 13.70
CA PHE A 169 -22.83 -20.83 13.31
C PHE A 169 -23.33 -19.72 14.24
N THR A 170 -24.58 -19.80 14.69
CA THR A 170 -25.15 -18.83 15.65
C THR A 170 -24.41 -18.89 16.98
N GLU A 171 -24.14 -20.08 17.50
CA GLU A 171 -23.35 -20.27 18.74
C GLU A 171 -21.91 -19.74 18.58
N ALA A 172 -21.28 -19.99 17.43
CA ALA A 172 -19.97 -19.47 17.11
C ALA A 172 -19.95 -17.93 17.02
N ASN A 173 -21.01 -17.32 16.49
CA ASN A 173 -21.16 -15.87 16.41
C ASN A 173 -21.43 -15.25 17.79
N ASP A 174 -22.29 -15.85 18.61
CA ASP A 174 -22.59 -15.35 19.96
C ASP A 174 -21.38 -15.41 20.89
N SER A 175 -20.46 -16.34 20.66
CA SER A 175 -19.20 -16.45 21.41
C SER A 175 -18.08 -15.54 20.92
N ASN A 176 -18.22 -14.87 19.77
CA ASN A 176 -17.18 -14.05 19.16
C ASN A 176 -17.71 -12.69 18.65
N VAL A 177 -17.38 -11.62 19.37
CA VAL A 177 -17.90 -10.25 19.14
C VAL A 177 -17.55 -9.67 17.76
N GLU A 178 -16.55 -10.20 17.06
CA GLU A 178 -16.10 -9.65 15.75
C GLU A 178 -15.91 -10.73 14.67
N LEU A 179 -16.77 -11.75 14.64
CA LEU A 179 -16.67 -12.86 13.69
C LEU A 179 -16.62 -12.38 12.22
N TRP A 180 -17.28 -11.26 11.91
CA TRP A 180 -17.28 -10.65 10.58
C TRP A 180 -15.90 -10.16 10.08
N LYS A 181 -14.94 -9.85 10.98
CA LYS A 181 -13.57 -9.43 10.61
C LYS A 181 -12.65 -10.61 10.29
N VAL A 182 -13.06 -11.81 10.68
CA VAL A 182 -12.23 -13.00 10.54
C VAL A 182 -11.96 -13.26 9.06
N LYS A 183 -10.70 -13.48 8.69
CA LYS A 183 -10.32 -13.94 7.35
C LYS A 183 -10.28 -15.47 7.37
N LEU A 184 -10.99 -16.10 6.44
CA LEU A 184 -10.94 -17.55 6.30
C LEU A 184 -9.58 -17.97 5.75
N ILE A 185 -9.13 -19.18 6.11
CA ILE A 185 -7.89 -19.76 5.59
C ILE A 185 -8.02 -19.88 4.07
N ASP A 186 -6.96 -19.49 3.36
CA ASP A 186 -6.85 -19.44 1.90
C ASP A 186 -7.69 -18.37 1.20
N GLU A 187 -8.46 -17.57 1.95
CA GLU A 187 -9.28 -16.51 1.38
C GLU A 187 -8.64 -15.13 1.63
N GLN A 188 -8.57 -14.32 0.59
CA GLN A 188 -8.15 -12.91 0.71
C GLN A 188 -9.26 -12.04 1.34
N GLN A 189 -10.49 -12.54 1.32
CA GLN A 189 -11.71 -11.86 1.73
C GLN A 189 -11.99 -12.05 3.23
N SER A 190 -12.70 -11.09 3.82
CA SER A 190 -13.32 -11.27 5.13
C SER A 190 -14.41 -12.34 5.07
N LEU A 191 -14.74 -12.92 6.23
CA LEU A 191 -15.81 -13.90 6.36
C LEU A 191 -17.13 -13.37 5.82
N LEU A 192 -17.46 -12.10 6.10
CA LEU A 192 -18.68 -11.48 5.63
C LEU A 192 -18.74 -11.43 4.10
N GLU A 193 -17.67 -10.98 3.45
CA GLU A 193 -17.57 -10.94 1.99
C GLU A 193 -17.69 -12.35 1.39
N TYR A 194 -17.04 -13.34 2.00
CA TYR A 194 -17.14 -14.74 1.59
C TYR A 194 -18.58 -15.24 1.68
N LEU A 195 -19.27 -15.01 2.80
CA LEU A 195 -20.65 -15.44 2.99
C LEU A 195 -21.61 -14.78 2.00
N VAL A 196 -21.41 -13.51 1.68
CA VAL A 196 -22.19 -12.78 0.67
C VAL A 196 -21.94 -13.38 -0.71
N ALA A 197 -20.68 -13.61 -1.07
CA ALA A 197 -20.29 -14.23 -2.33
C ALA A 197 -20.81 -15.68 -2.45
N GLN A 198 -21.00 -16.41 -1.35
CA GLN A 198 -21.62 -17.75 -1.33
C GLN A 198 -23.15 -17.72 -1.20
N ASP A 199 -23.76 -16.53 -1.20
CA ASP A 199 -25.21 -16.33 -1.05
C ASP A 199 -25.81 -16.97 0.22
N LYS A 200 -25.04 -16.98 1.31
CA LYS A 200 -25.43 -17.55 2.62
C LYS A 200 -26.30 -16.57 3.42
N VAL A 201 -27.50 -16.27 2.90
CA VAL A 201 -28.40 -15.20 3.38
C VAL A 201 -28.61 -15.23 4.91
N ASP A 202 -28.92 -16.40 5.48
CA ASP A 202 -29.21 -16.52 6.92
C ASP A 202 -27.98 -16.21 7.79
N MET A 203 -26.79 -16.65 7.38
CA MET A 203 -25.55 -16.38 8.10
C MET A 203 -25.16 -14.90 7.99
N VAL A 204 -25.32 -14.29 6.81
CA VAL A 204 -25.10 -12.85 6.63
C VAL A 204 -26.10 -12.04 7.48
N ASN A 205 -27.36 -12.49 7.58
CA ASN A 205 -28.36 -11.86 8.42
C ASN A 205 -27.93 -11.88 9.90
N LEU A 206 -27.44 -13.01 10.40
CA LEU A 206 -26.94 -13.11 11.78
C LEU A 206 -25.81 -12.12 12.06
N LEU A 207 -24.87 -11.95 11.12
CA LEU A 207 -23.76 -11.01 11.27
C LEU A 207 -24.21 -9.55 11.18
N THR A 208 -25.09 -9.21 10.23
CA THR A 208 -25.44 -7.82 9.92
C THR A 208 -26.55 -7.25 10.80
N LYS A 209 -27.46 -8.09 11.31
CA LYS A 209 -28.62 -7.66 12.11
C LYS A 209 -28.23 -6.93 13.39
N ARG A 210 -27.10 -7.29 14.00
CA ARG A 210 -26.59 -6.67 15.24
C ARG A 210 -25.58 -5.54 14.99
N HIS A 211 -25.10 -5.41 13.75
CA HIS A 211 -23.97 -4.55 13.40
C HIS A 211 -24.29 -3.70 12.16
N LYS A 212 -25.18 -2.73 12.31
CA LYS A 212 -25.58 -1.84 11.20
C LYS A 212 -24.43 -0.97 10.70
N GLU A 213 -23.44 -0.72 11.56
CA GLU A 213 -22.20 -0.05 11.23
C GLU A 213 -21.40 -0.76 10.13
N LEU A 214 -21.64 -2.06 9.89
CA LEU A 214 -20.98 -2.83 8.83
C LEU A 214 -21.17 -2.20 7.44
N PHE A 215 -22.30 -1.53 7.21
CA PHE A 215 -22.60 -0.86 5.94
C PHE A 215 -21.85 0.46 5.73
N THR A 216 -21.07 0.89 6.72
CA THR A 216 -20.15 2.04 6.60
C THR A 216 -18.73 1.61 6.22
N TYR A 217 -18.41 0.32 6.32
CA TYR A 217 -17.12 -0.22 5.91
C TYR A 217 -17.11 -0.56 4.42
N THR A 218 -15.91 -0.56 3.85
CA THR A 218 -15.66 -0.87 2.43
C THR A 218 -15.53 -2.39 2.23
N PHE A 219 -16.63 -3.12 2.36
CA PHE A 219 -16.71 -4.53 1.98
C PHE A 219 -17.08 -4.69 0.51
N SER A 220 -16.60 -5.76 -0.11
CA SER A 220 -17.00 -6.19 -1.45
C SER A 220 -18.26 -7.05 -1.37
N TRP A 221 -19.42 -6.54 -1.78
CA TRP A 221 -20.69 -7.27 -1.69
C TRP A 221 -21.05 -7.92 -3.04
N ASP A 222 -20.47 -9.09 -3.39
CA ASP A 222 -20.89 -9.87 -4.58
C ASP A 222 -22.27 -10.52 -4.37
N ILE A 223 -23.30 -9.68 -4.39
CA ILE A 223 -24.69 -10.05 -4.15
C ILE A 223 -25.21 -10.88 -5.33
N LYS A 224 -25.69 -12.10 -5.06
CA LYS A 224 -26.14 -13.06 -6.07
C LYS A 224 -27.65 -13.22 -6.17
N SER A 225 -28.41 -12.89 -5.13
CA SER A 225 -29.84 -13.17 -5.08
C SER A 225 -30.69 -12.00 -4.59
N LEU A 226 -31.97 -12.04 -4.94
CA LEU A 226 -32.98 -11.11 -4.43
C LEU A 226 -33.21 -11.26 -2.92
N ALA A 227 -33.05 -12.48 -2.38
CA ALA A 227 -33.18 -12.74 -0.95
C ALA A 227 -32.08 -12.01 -0.16
N MET A 228 -30.83 -12.06 -0.65
CA MET A 228 -29.72 -11.31 -0.07
C MET A 228 -29.97 -9.80 -0.11
N ILE A 229 -30.44 -9.26 -1.24
CA ILE A 229 -30.80 -7.84 -1.39
C ILE A 229 -31.84 -7.41 -0.34
N GLN A 230 -32.93 -8.19 -0.22
CA GLN A 230 -34.02 -7.90 0.70
C GLN A 230 -33.50 -7.85 2.14
N MET A 231 -32.76 -8.88 2.54
CA MET A 231 -32.20 -8.98 3.88
C MET A 231 -31.22 -7.84 4.19
N LEU A 232 -30.32 -7.48 3.26
CA LEU A 232 -29.37 -6.38 3.47
C LEU A 232 -30.08 -5.03 3.64
N ILE A 233 -31.11 -4.74 2.83
CA ILE A 233 -31.91 -3.51 2.95
C ILE A 233 -32.70 -3.50 4.27
N GLU A 234 -33.31 -4.63 4.65
CA GLU A 234 -34.03 -4.78 5.93
C GLU A 234 -33.11 -4.56 7.14
N ASN A 235 -31.85 -4.99 7.03
CA ASN A 235 -30.83 -4.75 8.07
C ASN A 235 -30.27 -3.32 8.05
N GLY A 236 -30.55 -2.54 7.02
CA GLY A 236 -30.30 -1.09 6.98
C GLY A 236 -29.32 -0.64 5.89
N MET A 237 -28.90 -1.51 4.98
CA MET A 237 -28.12 -1.09 3.81
C MET A 237 -28.97 -0.18 2.91
N ASN A 238 -28.42 0.96 2.50
CA ASN A 238 -29.15 1.89 1.64
C ASN A 238 -29.33 1.28 0.23
N PRO A 239 -30.52 1.36 -0.41
CA PRO A 239 -30.72 0.91 -1.78
C PRO A 239 -29.72 1.48 -2.79
N ASP A 240 -29.29 2.74 -2.61
CA ASP A 240 -28.24 3.37 -3.43
C ASP A 240 -26.91 2.60 -3.30
N GLN A 241 -26.56 2.14 -2.10
CA GLN A 241 -25.35 1.31 -1.87
C GLN A 241 -25.51 -0.07 -2.50
N VAL A 242 -26.68 -0.71 -2.38
CA VAL A 242 -26.93 -2.01 -3.04
C VAL A 242 -26.73 -1.89 -4.55
N ILE A 243 -27.23 -0.82 -5.18
CA ILE A 243 -27.03 -0.59 -6.61
C ILE A 243 -25.56 -0.41 -6.96
N GLN A 244 -24.80 0.35 -6.15
CA GLN A 244 -23.35 0.48 -6.35
C GLN A 244 -22.70 -0.91 -6.43
N GLU A 245 -22.93 -1.76 -5.43
CA GLU A 245 -22.37 -3.11 -5.35
C GLU A 245 -22.79 -4.00 -6.52
N LEU A 246 -24.08 -3.97 -6.88
CA LEU A 246 -24.58 -4.73 -8.02
C LEU A 246 -23.97 -4.28 -9.36
N THR A 247 -23.66 -2.98 -9.53
CA THR A 247 -23.00 -2.49 -10.74
C THR A 247 -21.54 -2.90 -10.85
N VAL A 248 -20.82 -3.09 -9.74
CA VAL A 248 -19.43 -3.61 -9.72
C VAL A 248 -19.33 -4.97 -10.43
N TYR A 249 -20.39 -5.78 -10.32
CA TYR A 249 -20.45 -7.11 -10.92
C TYR A 249 -21.42 -7.20 -12.12
N ASN A 250 -21.84 -6.06 -12.66
CA ASN A 250 -22.75 -5.95 -13.81
C ASN A 250 -24.07 -6.74 -13.65
N LYS A 251 -24.65 -6.82 -12.45
CA LYS A 251 -25.87 -7.58 -12.14
C LYS A 251 -27.14 -6.84 -12.61
N THR A 252 -27.27 -6.60 -13.90
CA THR A 252 -28.28 -5.73 -14.54
C THR A 252 -29.71 -6.00 -14.06
N GLU A 253 -30.15 -7.26 -14.06
CA GLU A 253 -31.54 -7.59 -13.70
C GLU A 253 -31.82 -7.36 -12.22
N LEU A 254 -30.84 -7.60 -11.34
CA LEU A 254 -30.97 -7.29 -9.92
C LEU A 254 -31.01 -5.78 -9.67
N VAL A 255 -30.23 -4.99 -10.41
CA VAL A 255 -30.29 -3.52 -10.33
C VAL A 255 -31.70 -3.03 -10.68
N LYS A 256 -32.31 -3.53 -11.77
CA LYS A 256 -33.67 -3.15 -12.15
C LYS A 256 -34.68 -3.46 -11.05
N ILE A 257 -34.62 -4.65 -10.46
CA ILE A 257 -35.50 -5.04 -9.35
C ILE A 257 -35.34 -4.10 -8.15
N VAL A 258 -34.10 -3.70 -7.82
CA VAL A 258 -33.87 -2.77 -6.71
C VAL A 258 -34.48 -1.40 -7.02
N VAL A 259 -34.33 -0.91 -8.24
CA VAL A 259 -34.89 0.36 -8.70
C VAL A 259 -36.42 0.36 -8.65
N GLU A 260 -37.05 -0.69 -9.17
CA GLU A 260 -38.50 -0.86 -9.21
C GLU A 260 -39.12 -1.00 -7.81
N LYS A 261 -38.46 -1.74 -6.92
CA LYS A 261 -39.01 -2.07 -5.59
C LYS A 261 -38.71 -1.02 -4.54
N TYR A 262 -37.53 -0.39 -4.57
CA TYR A 262 -37.05 0.46 -3.48
C TYR A 262 -36.87 1.93 -3.85
N HIS A 263 -37.05 2.31 -5.12
CA HIS A 263 -37.01 3.70 -5.59
C HIS A 263 -35.79 4.49 -5.04
N PRO A 264 -34.56 4.06 -5.38
CA PRO A 264 -33.31 4.71 -4.96
C PRO A 264 -33.29 6.19 -5.35
N LYS A 265 -32.55 6.99 -4.57
CA LYS A 265 -32.41 8.43 -4.84
C LYS A 265 -31.16 8.76 -5.64
N PHE A 266 -30.20 7.84 -5.70
CA PHE A 266 -28.89 8.00 -6.36
C PHE A 266 -28.02 9.14 -5.84
N THR A 267 -28.29 9.65 -4.63
CA THR A 267 -27.77 10.96 -4.16
C THR A 267 -26.26 11.04 -3.93
N SER A 268 -25.58 9.92 -3.72
CA SER A 268 -24.14 9.88 -3.41
C SER A 268 -23.35 8.91 -4.31
N SER A 269 -24.00 8.42 -5.37
CA SER A 269 -23.59 7.16 -6.01
C SER A 269 -23.38 7.30 -7.52
N VAL A 270 -23.75 8.43 -8.11
CA VAL A 270 -23.78 8.59 -9.58
C VAL A 270 -22.43 8.23 -10.17
N SER A 271 -21.35 8.86 -9.70
CA SER A 271 -20.00 8.65 -10.23
C SER A 271 -19.55 7.20 -10.20
N TYR A 272 -19.81 6.51 -9.09
CA TYR A 272 -19.43 5.11 -8.92
C TYR A 272 -20.26 4.20 -9.83
N ILE A 273 -21.58 4.38 -9.85
CA ILE A 273 -22.53 3.63 -10.68
C ILE A 273 -22.20 3.79 -12.16
N THR A 274 -22.08 5.03 -12.65
CA THR A 274 -21.82 5.31 -14.07
C THR A 274 -20.48 4.77 -14.51
N THR A 275 -19.46 4.90 -13.67
CA THR A 275 -18.12 4.37 -13.93
C THR A 275 -18.15 2.85 -14.13
N ASN A 276 -18.82 2.12 -13.24
CA ASN A 276 -18.90 0.67 -13.33
C ASN A 276 -19.67 0.25 -14.58
N ILE A 277 -20.77 0.92 -14.89
CA ILE A 277 -21.57 0.63 -16.09
C ILE A 277 -20.76 0.86 -17.36
N LEU A 278 -20.01 1.95 -17.44
CA LEU A 278 -19.11 2.25 -18.56
C LEU A 278 -17.98 1.22 -18.68
N HIS A 279 -17.41 0.77 -17.55
CA HIS A 279 -16.40 -0.29 -17.55
C HIS A 279 -16.91 -1.58 -18.22
N PHE A 280 -18.18 -1.92 -18.02
CA PHE A 280 -18.82 -3.07 -18.67
C PHE A 280 -19.48 -2.76 -20.02
N ASN A 281 -19.36 -1.53 -20.53
CA ASN A 281 -20.03 -1.06 -21.76
C ASN A 281 -21.55 -1.37 -21.77
N ASN A 282 -22.22 -1.20 -20.63
CA ASN A 282 -23.64 -1.56 -20.48
C ASN A 282 -24.57 -0.34 -20.63
N ASP A 283 -24.58 0.23 -21.84
CA ASP A 283 -25.38 1.42 -22.16
C ASP A 283 -26.88 1.25 -21.88
N LYS A 284 -27.40 0.02 -22.04
CA LYS A 284 -28.81 -0.28 -21.74
C LYS A 284 -29.14 -0.08 -20.27
N LEU A 285 -28.24 -0.49 -19.37
CA LEU A 285 -28.43 -0.27 -17.94
C LEU A 285 -28.28 1.21 -17.60
N LEU A 286 -27.33 1.92 -18.24
CA LEU A 286 -27.19 3.37 -18.05
C LEU A 286 -28.47 4.11 -18.44
N ASP A 287 -29.02 3.81 -19.61
CA ASP A 287 -30.25 4.42 -20.11
C ASP A 287 -31.43 4.16 -19.18
N TYR A 288 -31.59 2.90 -18.76
CA TYR A 288 -32.62 2.52 -17.79
C TYR A 288 -32.48 3.32 -16.48
N LEU A 289 -31.27 3.46 -15.93
CA LEU A 289 -31.06 4.18 -14.68
C LEU A 289 -31.34 5.69 -14.84
N ILE A 290 -30.95 6.28 -15.98
CA ILE A 290 -31.27 7.68 -16.30
C ILE A 290 -32.78 7.90 -16.36
N GLU A 291 -33.52 7.01 -17.02
CA GLU A 291 -34.98 7.05 -17.10
C GLU A 291 -35.64 6.91 -15.72
N ASN A 292 -34.97 6.24 -14.77
CA ASN A 292 -35.44 6.00 -13.42
C ASN A 292 -34.80 6.93 -12.36
N GLY A 293 -34.25 8.08 -12.77
CA GLY A 293 -33.86 9.14 -11.84
C GLY A 293 -32.39 9.18 -11.43
N LEU A 294 -31.50 8.42 -12.09
CA LEU A 294 -30.06 8.62 -11.94
C LEU A 294 -29.71 10.06 -12.33
N ALA A 295 -29.21 10.83 -11.36
CA ALA A 295 -29.00 12.25 -11.52
C ALA A 295 -27.95 12.56 -12.59
N LYS A 296 -28.27 13.56 -13.42
CA LYS A 296 -27.41 14.12 -14.47
C LYS A 296 -27.04 15.58 -14.19
N ASP A 297 -27.33 16.04 -12.97
CA ASP A 297 -27.07 17.42 -12.57
C ASP A 297 -25.57 17.68 -12.40
N LEU A 298 -25.23 18.96 -12.24
CA LEU A 298 -23.86 19.42 -12.17
C LEU A 298 -23.10 18.85 -10.96
N ALA A 299 -23.75 18.83 -9.80
CA ALA A 299 -23.12 18.43 -8.55
C ALA A 299 -22.63 16.98 -8.60
N GLN A 300 -23.40 16.11 -9.25
CA GLN A 300 -23.08 14.68 -9.38
C GLN A 300 -22.23 14.37 -10.62
N SER A 301 -22.49 15.04 -11.75
CA SER A 301 -21.84 14.74 -13.03
C SER A 301 -20.39 15.20 -13.09
N ASN A 302 -20.08 16.37 -12.53
CA ASN A 302 -18.77 17.00 -12.73
C ASN A 302 -17.61 16.12 -12.22
N GLU A 303 -17.78 15.50 -11.04
CA GLU A 303 -16.76 14.63 -10.46
C GLU A 303 -16.57 13.33 -11.27
N THR A 304 -17.65 12.77 -11.82
CA THR A 304 -17.59 11.62 -12.74
C THR A 304 -16.78 11.94 -13.99
N LEU A 305 -17.11 13.06 -14.65
CA LEU A 305 -16.42 13.46 -15.87
C LEU A 305 -14.94 13.72 -15.58
N TYR A 306 -14.63 14.37 -14.46
CA TYR A 306 -13.25 14.62 -14.03
C TYR A 306 -12.46 13.32 -13.83
N TRP A 307 -13.00 12.36 -13.10
CA TRP A 307 -12.33 11.09 -12.83
C TRP A 307 -12.09 10.26 -14.11
N LEU A 308 -13.02 10.29 -15.06
CA LEU A 308 -12.80 9.71 -16.40
C LEU A 308 -11.67 10.44 -17.15
N GLY A 309 -11.56 11.77 -16.95
CA GLY A 309 -10.47 12.59 -17.47
C GLY A 309 -9.10 12.19 -16.93
N GLU A 310 -9.00 11.88 -15.63
CA GLU A 310 -7.78 11.32 -15.01
C GLU A 310 -7.34 10.03 -15.70
N LYS A 311 -8.31 9.16 -16.00
CA LYS A 311 -8.09 7.89 -16.69
C LYS A 311 -7.84 8.02 -18.19
N LYS A 312 -7.91 9.24 -18.73
CA LYS A 312 -7.80 9.55 -20.16
C LYS A 312 -8.91 8.91 -21.00
N ASP A 313 -10.03 8.53 -20.38
CA ASP A 313 -11.17 7.90 -21.05
C ASP A 313 -12.10 8.97 -21.63
N THR A 314 -11.61 9.66 -22.65
CA THR A 314 -12.37 10.75 -23.29
C THR A 314 -13.62 10.23 -23.98
N THR A 315 -13.62 8.98 -24.49
CA THR A 315 -14.78 8.33 -25.10
C THR A 315 -15.94 8.21 -24.12
N ALA A 316 -15.66 7.80 -22.88
CA ALA A 316 -16.67 7.75 -21.83
C ALA A 316 -17.23 9.15 -21.49
N ILE A 317 -16.38 10.18 -21.43
CA ILE A 317 -16.82 11.57 -21.20
C ILE A 317 -17.77 12.03 -22.31
N TYR A 318 -17.37 11.84 -23.58
CA TYR A 318 -18.23 12.14 -24.73
C TYR A 318 -19.58 11.43 -24.63
N HIS A 319 -19.56 10.15 -24.26
CA HIS A 319 -20.76 9.35 -24.13
C HIS A 319 -21.71 9.91 -23.07
N LEU A 320 -21.20 10.17 -21.85
CA LEU A 320 -22.02 10.71 -20.75
C LEU A 320 -22.60 12.09 -21.08
N ILE A 321 -21.80 12.99 -21.65
CA ILE A 321 -22.30 14.33 -22.03
C ILE A 321 -23.39 14.21 -23.10
N LYS A 322 -23.24 13.30 -24.08
CA LYS A 322 -24.32 13.02 -25.06
C LYS A 322 -25.59 12.45 -24.41
N LYS A 323 -25.48 11.76 -23.28
CA LYS A 323 -26.62 11.29 -22.47
C LYS A 323 -27.21 12.39 -21.56
N GLY A 324 -26.64 13.60 -21.61
CA GLY A 324 -27.13 14.78 -20.92
C GLY A 324 -26.55 14.99 -19.52
N PHE A 325 -25.41 14.37 -19.20
CA PHE A 325 -24.65 14.70 -17.99
C PHE A 325 -24.15 16.13 -18.10
N ALA A 326 -24.45 16.93 -17.07
CA ALA A 326 -24.04 18.33 -17.03
C ALA A 326 -22.52 18.46 -16.93
N ILE A 327 -21.99 19.48 -17.58
CA ILE A 327 -20.57 19.85 -17.53
C ILE A 327 -20.42 21.21 -16.86
N ASP A 328 -19.50 21.31 -15.91
CA ASP A 328 -19.20 22.57 -15.25
C ASP A 328 -18.17 23.36 -16.04
N THR A 329 -18.62 24.41 -16.73
CA THR A 329 -17.72 25.26 -17.52
C THR A 329 -16.95 26.27 -16.67
N ALA A 330 -17.32 26.44 -15.39
CA ALA A 330 -16.51 27.20 -14.44
C ALA A 330 -15.33 26.37 -13.91
N ASP A 331 -15.45 25.04 -13.94
CA ASP A 331 -14.41 24.11 -13.53
C ASP A 331 -13.51 23.70 -14.70
N ASN A 332 -12.29 24.21 -14.70
CA ASN A 332 -11.35 24.01 -15.80
C ASN A 332 -10.50 22.74 -15.68
N ARG A 333 -10.78 21.86 -14.70
CA ARG A 333 -10.05 20.60 -14.52
C ARG A 333 -10.07 19.74 -15.79
N LEU A 334 -11.19 19.63 -16.49
CA LEU A 334 -11.30 18.86 -17.74
C LEU A 334 -10.44 19.45 -18.88
N ILE A 335 -10.45 20.78 -19.03
CA ILE A 335 -9.61 21.49 -20.00
C ILE A 335 -8.14 21.25 -19.69
N TYR A 336 -7.75 21.44 -18.42
CA TYR A 336 -6.38 21.18 -17.97
C TYR A 336 -5.94 19.74 -18.29
N ARG A 337 -6.79 18.73 -18.05
CA ARG A 337 -6.46 17.33 -18.40
C ARG A 337 -6.37 17.08 -19.89
N ALA A 338 -7.21 17.72 -20.70
CA ALA A 338 -7.10 17.62 -22.16
C ALA A 338 -5.76 18.21 -22.64
N ILE A 339 -5.34 19.35 -22.09
CA ILE A 339 -4.05 19.99 -22.39
C ILE A 339 -2.90 19.12 -21.90
N TYR A 340 -2.89 18.72 -20.62
CA TYR A 340 -1.83 17.91 -20.01
C TYR A 340 -1.60 16.58 -20.75
N ASN A 341 -2.68 15.96 -21.24
CA ASN A 341 -2.60 14.71 -22.00
C ASN A 341 -2.34 14.90 -23.51
N ASN A 342 -2.11 16.15 -23.97
CA ASN A 342 -1.96 16.51 -25.38
C ASN A 342 -3.12 15.98 -26.26
N ASN A 343 -4.36 16.02 -25.75
CA ASN A 343 -5.54 15.51 -26.44
C ASN A 343 -6.33 16.65 -27.09
N LEU A 344 -5.84 17.13 -28.24
CA LEU A 344 -6.48 18.21 -29.00
C LEU A 344 -7.94 17.89 -29.42
N PRO A 345 -8.29 16.69 -29.91
CA PRO A 345 -9.69 16.38 -30.25
C PRO A 345 -10.64 16.58 -29.06
N PHE A 346 -10.26 16.10 -27.88
CA PHE A 346 -11.05 16.29 -26.66
C PHE A 346 -11.12 17.74 -26.22
N LEU A 347 -10.00 18.47 -26.30
CA LEU A 347 -9.99 19.91 -26.03
C LEU A 347 -10.96 20.68 -26.93
N LYS A 348 -10.93 20.41 -28.25
CA LYS A 348 -11.84 21.03 -29.22
C LYS A 348 -13.30 20.77 -28.88
N PHE A 349 -13.63 19.55 -28.46
CA PHE A 349 -14.97 19.23 -28.00
C PHE A 349 -15.35 20.01 -26.74
N LEU A 350 -14.47 20.10 -25.74
CA LEU A 350 -14.77 20.87 -24.54
C LEU A 350 -15.07 22.34 -24.87
N PHE A 351 -14.31 22.96 -25.78
CA PHE A 351 -14.58 24.33 -26.26
C PHE A 351 -15.82 24.48 -27.16
N THR A 352 -16.60 23.41 -27.39
CA THR A 352 -17.98 23.57 -27.88
C THR A 352 -18.94 24.08 -26.80
N TYR A 353 -18.49 24.08 -25.54
CA TYR A 353 -19.14 24.67 -24.37
C TYR A 353 -18.42 25.98 -23.98
N PRO A 354 -19.08 26.89 -23.24
CA PRO A 354 -18.54 28.20 -22.88
C PRO A 354 -17.46 28.14 -21.77
N PHE A 355 -16.42 27.32 -21.94
CA PHE A 355 -15.23 27.34 -21.09
C PHE A 355 -14.45 28.62 -21.28
N ASN A 356 -13.90 29.14 -20.18
CA ASN A 356 -13.02 30.30 -20.22
C ASN A 356 -11.64 29.89 -20.77
N VAL A 357 -11.28 30.38 -21.96
CA VAL A 357 -9.96 30.14 -22.55
C VAL A 357 -8.81 30.60 -21.64
N ASN A 358 -9.04 31.68 -20.89
CA ASN A 358 -8.08 32.27 -19.95
C ASN A 358 -8.20 31.69 -18.55
N ALA A 359 -8.90 30.57 -18.38
CA ALA A 359 -8.94 29.91 -17.10
C ALA A 359 -7.54 29.48 -16.66
N PHE A 360 -7.34 29.58 -15.35
CA PHE A 360 -6.12 29.18 -14.68
C PHE A 360 -6.35 27.83 -14.00
N SER A 361 -5.36 26.94 -14.10
CA SER A 361 -5.18 25.90 -13.09
C SER A 361 -4.48 26.51 -11.86
N ASP A 362 -3.95 25.68 -10.95
CA ASP A 362 -3.25 26.15 -9.76
C ASP A 362 -2.11 27.16 -10.02
N GLU A 363 -1.55 27.19 -11.24
CA GLU A 363 -0.37 28.00 -11.57
C GLU A 363 -0.39 28.67 -12.94
N TYR A 364 -1.05 28.11 -13.95
CA TYR A 364 -0.91 28.55 -15.34
C TYR A 364 -2.25 28.66 -16.04
N THR A 365 -2.37 29.59 -16.98
CA THR A 365 -3.48 29.59 -17.94
C THR A 365 -3.46 28.32 -18.80
N ASN A 366 -4.57 28.04 -19.47
CA ASN A 366 -4.62 27.00 -20.49
C ASN A 366 -3.52 27.16 -21.56
N LEU A 367 -3.30 28.39 -22.05
CA LEU A 367 -2.28 28.67 -23.06
C LEU A 367 -0.86 28.41 -22.54
N GLU A 368 -0.58 28.81 -21.31
CA GLU A 368 0.71 28.54 -20.65
C GLU A 368 0.95 27.06 -20.41
N ASN A 369 -0.06 26.31 -19.98
CA ASN A 369 0.04 24.85 -19.85
C ASN A 369 0.38 24.17 -21.19
N ALA A 370 -0.12 24.69 -22.32
CA ALA A 370 0.25 24.19 -23.65
C ALA A 370 1.73 24.49 -23.99
N ILE A 371 2.25 25.64 -23.55
CA ILE A 371 3.65 26.04 -23.76
C ILE A 371 4.59 25.21 -22.89
N THR A 372 4.28 25.03 -21.61
CA THR A 372 5.08 24.22 -20.69
C THR A 372 5.14 22.76 -21.14
N GLY A 373 4.03 22.22 -21.66
CA GLY A 373 3.95 20.89 -22.26
C GLY A 373 4.57 20.77 -23.67
N ASN A 374 4.96 21.88 -24.31
CA ASN A 374 5.36 21.91 -25.72
C ASN A 374 4.29 21.32 -26.68
N HIS A 375 3.01 21.53 -26.38
CA HIS A 375 1.88 21.02 -27.15
C HIS A 375 1.49 21.99 -28.27
N LYS A 376 2.28 22.01 -29.35
CA LYS A 376 2.16 22.97 -30.48
C LYS A 376 0.77 23.06 -31.09
N GLU A 377 0.11 21.93 -31.35
CA GLU A 377 -1.21 21.94 -31.98
C GLU A 377 -2.31 22.47 -31.03
N ILE A 378 -2.18 22.18 -29.74
CA ILE A 378 -3.06 22.74 -28.70
C ILE A 378 -2.83 24.24 -28.55
N PHE A 379 -1.58 24.67 -28.52
CA PHE A 379 -1.21 26.08 -28.49
C PHE A 379 -1.82 26.83 -29.70
N ASP A 380 -1.66 26.31 -30.91
CA ASP A 380 -2.20 26.91 -32.12
C ASP A 380 -3.74 26.97 -32.07
N PHE A 381 -4.39 25.91 -31.57
CA PHE A 381 -5.84 25.92 -31.36
C PHE A 381 -6.27 26.96 -30.32
N LEU A 382 -5.61 27.04 -29.17
CA LEU A 382 -5.96 28.01 -28.12
C LEU A 382 -5.83 29.45 -28.62
N LEU A 383 -4.84 29.77 -29.47
CA LEU A 383 -4.76 31.09 -30.11
C LEU A 383 -5.97 31.42 -31.00
N THR A 384 -6.66 30.41 -31.55
CA THR A 384 -7.91 30.65 -32.30
C THR A 384 -9.11 30.97 -31.41
N GLN A 385 -8.99 30.75 -30.10
CA GLN A 385 -10.02 31.01 -29.10
C GLN A 385 -9.88 32.39 -28.43
N ASP A 386 -9.06 33.28 -29.03
CA ASP A 386 -8.76 34.64 -28.55
C ASP A 386 -8.31 34.73 -27.08
N PRO A 387 -7.20 34.07 -26.70
CA PRO A 387 -6.70 34.10 -25.34
C PRO A 387 -6.01 35.43 -25.05
N ASP A 388 -6.02 35.82 -23.78
CA ASP A 388 -5.19 36.90 -23.28
C ASP A 388 -3.73 36.43 -23.20
N VAL A 389 -2.86 37.10 -23.92
CA VAL A 389 -1.41 36.79 -23.98
C VAL A 389 -0.55 37.86 -23.30
N LYS A 390 -1.14 38.97 -22.85
CA LYS A 390 -0.42 40.15 -22.37
C LYS A 390 -0.51 40.30 -20.85
N THR A 391 -1.69 40.05 -20.29
CA THR A 391 -1.93 40.27 -18.85
C THR A 391 -1.00 39.40 -18.02
N LEU A 392 -0.32 40.04 -17.07
CA LEU A 392 0.51 39.35 -16.09
C LEU A 392 -0.37 38.84 -14.95
N HIS A 393 -0.12 37.62 -14.50
CA HIS A 393 -0.71 37.05 -13.30
C HIS A 393 0.35 36.41 -12.41
N SER A 394 0.12 36.44 -11.11
CA SER A 394 1.02 35.83 -10.14
C SER A 394 0.86 34.31 -10.10
N THR A 395 1.99 33.62 -9.99
CA THR A 395 2.08 32.17 -9.85
C THR A 395 2.88 31.83 -8.59
N LYS A 396 2.60 30.67 -7.98
CA LYS A 396 3.29 30.25 -6.74
C LYS A 396 4.79 30.00 -6.95
N LEU A 397 5.18 29.50 -8.12
CA LEU A 397 6.57 29.10 -8.40
C LEU A 397 7.39 30.18 -9.10
N ASN A 398 6.75 31.04 -9.89
CA ASN A 398 7.43 31.79 -10.94
C ASN A 398 7.27 33.31 -10.84
N GLY A 399 6.60 33.81 -9.79
CA GLY A 399 6.25 35.22 -9.67
C GLY A 399 5.18 35.62 -10.68
N GLU A 400 5.22 36.85 -11.17
CA GLU A 400 4.37 37.31 -12.26
C GLU A 400 4.77 36.65 -13.58
N THR A 401 3.79 36.16 -14.33
CA THR A 401 4.01 35.52 -15.62
C THR A 401 2.89 35.82 -16.61
N ASN A 402 3.16 35.53 -17.88
CA ASN A 402 2.20 35.47 -18.97
C ASN A 402 2.74 34.48 -20.02
N ALA A 403 1.94 34.21 -21.06
CA ALA A 403 2.31 33.27 -22.11
C ALA A 403 3.68 33.59 -22.78
N LEU A 404 4.00 34.88 -22.98
CA LEU A 404 5.28 35.31 -23.57
C LEU A 404 6.47 34.94 -22.66
N LEU A 405 6.38 35.26 -21.36
CA LEU A 405 7.43 34.98 -20.38
C LEU A 405 7.62 33.47 -20.18
N ILE A 406 6.54 32.68 -20.20
CA ILE A 406 6.62 31.21 -20.14
C ILE A 406 7.30 30.66 -21.40
N ALA A 407 6.94 31.11 -22.59
CA ALA A 407 7.57 30.64 -23.83
C ALA A 407 9.07 30.96 -23.88
N GLU A 408 9.49 32.14 -23.41
CA GLU A 408 10.89 32.50 -23.28
C GLU A 408 11.63 31.62 -22.26
N ARG A 409 11.06 31.47 -21.05
CA ARG A 409 11.64 30.68 -19.96
C ARG A 409 11.88 29.23 -20.35
N TYR A 410 10.92 28.61 -21.02
CA TYR A 410 11.00 27.22 -21.50
C TYR A 410 11.67 27.11 -22.87
N LYS A 411 12.22 28.20 -23.42
CA LYS A 411 12.93 28.25 -24.71
C LYS A 411 12.10 27.72 -25.89
N GLN A 412 10.77 27.92 -25.85
CA GLN A 412 9.85 27.55 -26.91
C GLN A 412 9.86 28.59 -28.04
N THR A 413 10.98 28.70 -28.76
CA THR A 413 11.25 29.77 -29.74
C THR A 413 10.15 29.93 -30.79
N GLU A 414 9.61 28.83 -31.32
CA GLU A 414 8.54 28.88 -32.33
C GLU A 414 7.24 29.46 -31.75
N MET A 415 6.81 28.99 -30.57
CA MET A 415 5.61 29.51 -29.89
C MET A 415 5.79 30.96 -29.46
N LEU A 416 6.98 31.33 -28.99
CA LEU A 416 7.33 32.70 -28.62
C LEU A 416 7.18 33.66 -29.82
N GLU A 417 7.70 33.28 -30.99
CA GLU A 417 7.57 34.09 -32.19
C GLU A 417 6.11 34.18 -32.68
N LYS A 418 5.32 33.11 -32.54
CA LYS A 418 3.87 33.14 -32.81
C LYS A 418 3.14 34.09 -31.84
N LEU A 419 3.43 34.02 -30.54
CA LEU A 419 2.86 34.91 -29.52
C LEU A 419 3.19 36.38 -29.79
N LYS A 420 4.44 36.72 -30.13
CA LYS A 420 4.83 38.11 -30.46
C LYS A 420 4.01 38.65 -31.64
N ARG A 421 3.81 37.84 -32.69
CA ARG A 421 2.99 38.23 -33.84
C ARG A 421 1.51 38.34 -33.48
N TYR A 422 1.01 37.48 -32.60
CA TYR A 422 -0.36 37.52 -32.11
C TYR A 422 -0.62 38.80 -31.31
N ALA A 423 0.23 39.09 -30.33
CA ALA A 423 0.17 40.26 -29.46
C ALA A 423 0.40 41.61 -30.17
N ALA A 424 0.99 41.59 -31.36
CA ALA A 424 1.14 42.78 -32.19
C ALA A 424 -0.13 43.09 -33.01
N LYS A 425 -1.01 42.11 -33.20
CA LYS A 425 -2.23 42.23 -34.02
C LYS A 425 -3.48 42.54 -33.18
N ASN A 426 -3.54 41.97 -31.98
CA ASN A 426 -4.56 42.20 -30.95
C ASN A 426 -3.86 42.86 -29.77
#